data_AF-A0A5C1AFW1-F1
#
_entry.id   AF-A0A5C1AFW1-F1
#
_cell.length_a   1.000
_cell.length_b   1.000
_cell.length_c   1.000
_cell.angle_alpha   90.00
_cell.angle_beta   90.00
_cell.angle_gamma   90.00
#
_symmetry.space_group_name_H-M   'P 1'
#
loop_
_entity.id
_entity.type
_entity.pdbx_description
1 polymer ?
#
loop_
_entity_poly.entity_id
_entity_poly.type
_entity_poly.pdbx_seq_one_letter_code
_entity_poly.pdbx_strand_id
1 'polypeptide(L)'
;MLAPGTSKESLGRASYRKAPCHMDEFLRANRTWVASFSSGEPLLAIPLEVWDEPALRPKFLTSTWETEHQFSQLCSQARAQGVWNGQCVRSRLFDNAQTEVFESEGTVDGQSRVIRSGPNLVLKRKFDEEQTRLRGVAGWLMTNPVYQRDRDDLRAAYEAAAVGDCYPFPFLRQEVESMSIRRLQEGPRKRFAEHALGFMSRWGLTGLTTWDLPDPERLLLPNPYPTNYGVPDTLHGVHIYVPVHYPLQKNDPLLEDIRRAQERAAVRNALPPEFAGIRHHGQLATIFLIVYVGQVLKSRFPDALPRGFVKWMESCQSRFSGTSLERVGALHKEIKNLGRKKYDPDDVYPLTEW
;
A
#
# COMPACT_ATOMS: atom_id res chain seq x y z
N MET A 1 -17.25 -15.55 -46.24
CA MET A 1 -16.79 -14.22 -45.77
C MET A 1 -17.56 -13.88 -44.52
N LEU A 2 -16.99 -14.16 -43.35
CA LEU A 2 -17.57 -13.81 -42.05
C LEU A 2 -16.83 -12.58 -41.54
N ALA A 3 -17.58 -11.54 -41.17
CA ALA A 3 -17.04 -10.29 -40.67
C ALA A 3 -16.27 -10.53 -39.35
N PRO A 4 -15.10 -9.90 -39.15
CA PRO A 4 -14.40 -9.99 -37.88
C PRO A 4 -15.18 -9.20 -36.81
N GLY A 5 -15.79 -9.93 -35.89
CA GLY A 5 -16.42 -9.35 -34.70
C GLY A 5 -15.35 -8.71 -33.82
N THR A 6 -15.35 -7.39 -33.76
CA THR A 6 -14.55 -6.62 -32.79
C THR A 6 -15.18 -6.77 -31.40
N SER A 7 -14.91 -7.90 -30.75
CA SER A 7 -15.09 -8.02 -29.30
C SER A 7 -14.05 -7.11 -28.63
N LYS A 8 -14.46 -5.90 -28.26
CA LYS A 8 -13.73 -5.09 -27.30
C LYS A 8 -13.98 -5.69 -25.92
N GLU A 9 -13.27 -6.77 -25.61
CA GLU A 9 -13.11 -7.21 -24.23
C GLU A 9 -12.43 -6.08 -23.46
N SER A 10 -13.23 -5.35 -22.68
CA SER A 10 -12.76 -4.43 -21.67
C SER A 10 -12.13 -5.26 -20.55
N LEU A 11 -10.88 -5.70 -20.77
CA LEU A 11 -10.00 -6.16 -19.71
C LEU A 11 -10.07 -5.14 -18.57
N GLY A 12 -10.47 -5.62 -17.39
CA GLY A 12 -10.78 -4.81 -16.23
C GLY A 12 -9.67 -3.80 -15.96
N ARG A 13 -9.92 -2.54 -16.31
CA ARG A 13 -9.11 -1.42 -15.84
C ARG A 13 -9.13 -1.51 -14.33
N ALA A 14 -7.97 -1.46 -13.67
CA ALA A 14 -7.97 -1.23 -12.25
C ALA A 14 -8.83 0.00 -11.99
N SER A 15 -9.68 -0.07 -10.96
CA SER A 15 -10.80 0.86 -10.81
C SER A 15 -10.30 2.23 -10.35
N TYR A 16 -9.72 2.99 -11.29
CA TYR A 16 -9.69 4.44 -11.25
C TYR A 16 -11.14 4.89 -11.28
N ARG A 17 -11.79 4.89 -10.12
CA ARG A 17 -13.04 5.60 -9.99
C ARG A 17 -12.67 7.06 -10.12
N LYS A 18 -13.23 7.71 -11.13
CA LYS A 18 -13.25 9.17 -11.21
C LYS A 18 -13.62 9.69 -9.82
N ALA A 19 -12.91 10.72 -9.37
CA ALA A 19 -13.19 11.27 -8.06
C ALA A 19 -14.68 11.66 -8.00
N PRO A 20 -15.34 11.57 -6.83
CA PRO A 20 -16.71 12.04 -6.69
C PRO A 20 -16.82 13.47 -7.23
N CYS A 21 -17.96 13.85 -7.81
CA CYS A 21 -18.14 15.19 -8.40
C CYS A 21 -17.69 16.33 -7.47
N HIS A 22 -17.91 16.17 -6.16
CA HIS A 22 -17.49 17.11 -5.13
C HIS A 22 -15.96 17.25 -5.00
N MET A 23 -15.18 16.20 -5.25
CA MET A 23 -13.72 16.27 -5.24
C MET A 23 -13.21 17.07 -6.44
N ASP A 24 -13.74 16.83 -7.65
CA ASP A 24 -13.36 17.59 -8.85
C ASP A 24 -13.72 19.07 -8.72
N GLU A 25 -14.86 19.39 -8.11
CA GLU A 25 -15.28 20.76 -7.78
C GLU A 25 -14.34 21.40 -6.75
N PHE A 26 -14.03 20.68 -5.67
CA PHE A 26 -13.13 21.14 -4.62
C PHE A 26 -11.73 21.45 -5.15
N LEU A 27 -11.15 20.55 -5.96
CA LEU A 27 -9.82 20.76 -6.55
C LEU A 27 -9.80 21.95 -7.52
N ARG A 28 -10.90 22.18 -8.25
CA ARG A 28 -11.03 23.35 -9.13
C ARG A 28 -11.20 24.66 -8.36
N ALA A 29 -11.93 24.65 -7.24
CA ALA A 29 -12.12 25.83 -6.40
C ALA A 29 -10.82 26.21 -5.64
N ASN A 30 -9.98 25.21 -5.30
CA ASN A 30 -8.77 25.38 -4.51
C ASN A 30 -7.48 25.23 -5.32
N ARG A 31 -7.46 25.66 -6.59
CA ARG A 31 -6.30 25.49 -7.50
C ARG A 31 -4.97 26.02 -6.95
N THR A 32 -4.99 27.18 -6.30
CA THR A 32 -3.77 27.78 -5.72
C THR A 32 -3.20 26.91 -4.60
N TRP A 33 -4.07 26.30 -3.78
CA TRP A 33 -3.66 25.35 -2.75
C TRP A 33 -3.11 24.07 -3.38
N VAL A 34 -3.80 23.49 -4.36
CA VAL A 34 -3.29 22.29 -5.09
C VAL A 34 -1.93 22.57 -5.74
N ALA A 35 -1.74 23.75 -6.32
CA ALA A 35 -0.50 24.15 -6.98
C ALA A 35 0.69 24.35 -6.02
N SER A 36 0.45 24.41 -4.70
CA SER A 36 1.54 24.47 -3.71
C SER A 36 2.19 23.11 -3.44
N PHE A 37 1.64 22.02 -3.99
CA PHE A 37 2.19 20.67 -3.84
C PHE A 37 2.93 20.22 -5.11
N SER A 38 3.86 19.27 -4.93
CA SER A 38 4.58 18.66 -6.06
C SER A 38 3.62 17.98 -7.02
N SER A 39 3.69 18.33 -8.31
CA SER A 39 2.91 17.68 -9.37
C SER A 39 3.35 16.22 -9.62
N GLY A 40 4.55 15.85 -9.16
CA GLY A 40 5.13 14.52 -9.35
C GLY A 40 4.61 13.45 -8.38
N GLU A 41 3.89 13.83 -7.33
CA GLU A 41 3.45 12.90 -6.28
C GLU A 41 1.96 13.07 -5.96
N PRO A 42 1.29 11.99 -5.53
CA PRO A 42 -0.06 12.09 -4.97
C PRO A 42 -0.14 13.02 -3.77
N LEU A 43 -1.15 13.89 -3.78
CA LEU A 43 -1.51 14.70 -2.62
C LEU A 43 -2.28 13.82 -1.63
N LEU A 44 -1.57 13.31 -0.62
CA LEU A 44 -2.17 12.51 0.45
C LEU A 44 -2.91 13.38 1.47
N ALA A 45 -4.06 12.91 1.91
CA ALA A 45 -4.88 13.54 2.94
C ALA A 45 -4.35 13.23 4.34
N ILE A 46 -4.39 14.23 5.23
CA ILE A 46 -4.15 14.03 6.67
C ILE A 46 -5.32 13.21 7.23
N PRO A 47 -5.09 12.09 7.94
CA PRO A 47 -6.20 11.30 8.50
C PRO A 47 -7.12 12.12 9.39
N LEU A 48 -8.43 11.87 9.36
CA LEU A 48 -9.41 12.65 10.12
C LEU A 48 -9.14 12.63 11.62
N GLU A 49 -8.65 11.50 12.14
CA GLU A 49 -8.30 11.31 13.54
C GLU A 49 -7.18 12.24 14.02
N VAL A 50 -6.33 12.72 13.09
CA VAL A 50 -5.21 13.62 13.37
C VAL A 50 -5.67 15.07 13.53
N TRP A 51 -6.79 15.47 12.91
CA TRP A 51 -7.25 16.87 12.93
C TRP A 51 -7.71 17.36 14.30
N ASP A 52 -8.11 16.44 15.16
CA ASP A 52 -8.48 16.74 16.54
C ASP A 52 -7.26 16.98 17.46
N GLU A 53 -6.02 16.85 16.96
CA GLU A 53 -4.80 17.16 17.71
C GLU A 53 -4.66 18.69 17.90
N PRO A 54 -4.76 19.21 19.15
CA PRO A 54 -4.72 20.65 19.38
C PRO A 54 -3.42 21.31 18.92
N ALA A 55 -2.31 20.57 18.93
CA ALA A 55 -1.01 21.08 18.49
C ALA A 55 -0.93 21.32 16.97
N LEU A 56 -1.83 20.73 16.17
CA LEU A 56 -1.83 20.83 14.72
C LEU A 56 -2.38 22.18 14.24
N ARG A 57 -3.47 22.67 14.85
CA ARG A 57 -4.18 23.88 14.39
C ARG A 57 -3.31 25.13 14.27
N PRO A 58 -2.44 25.47 15.25
CA PRO A 58 -1.59 26.65 15.15
C PRO A 58 -0.50 26.55 14.07
N LYS A 59 -0.35 25.41 13.38
CA LYS A 59 0.69 25.18 12.36
C LYS A 59 0.25 25.49 10.94
N PHE A 60 -1.06 25.65 10.74
CA PHE A 60 -1.64 26.02 9.46
C PHE A 60 -2.13 27.46 9.53
N LEU A 61 -1.99 28.19 8.42
CA LEU A 61 -2.76 29.42 8.24
C LEU A 61 -4.25 29.07 8.26
N THR A 62 -5.11 29.93 8.83
CA THR A 62 -6.53 29.64 9.02
C THR A 62 -7.23 29.21 7.72
N SER A 63 -6.94 29.88 6.60
CA SER A 63 -7.48 29.52 5.28
C SER A 63 -7.00 28.15 4.80
N THR A 64 -5.73 27.82 5.03
CA THR A 64 -5.16 26.51 4.68
C THR A 64 -5.73 25.39 5.55
N TRP A 65 -6.02 25.68 6.82
CA TRP A 65 -6.61 24.71 7.76
C TRP A 65 -7.97 24.20 7.27
N GLU A 66 -8.88 25.12 6.92
CA GLU A 66 -10.23 24.76 6.47
C GLU A 66 -10.19 23.98 5.16
N THR A 67 -9.37 24.41 4.20
CA THR A 67 -9.18 23.72 2.92
C THR A 67 -8.65 22.30 3.12
N GLU A 68 -7.59 22.12 3.92
CA GLU A 68 -6.99 20.80 4.17
C GLU A 68 -7.95 19.86 4.92
N HIS A 69 -8.66 20.38 5.93
CA HIS A 69 -9.64 19.58 6.66
C HIS A 69 -10.79 19.13 5.75
N GLN A 70 -11.31 20.03 4.91
CA GLN A 70 -12.33 19.69 3.90
C GLN A 70 -11.81 18.65 2.90
N PHE A 71 -10.56 18.78 2.45
CA PHE A 71 -9.92 17.80 1.58
C PHE A 71 -9.86 16.41 2.22
N SER A 72 -9.46 16.34 3.50
CA SER A 72 -9.44 15.08 4.27
C SER A 72 -10.81 14.46 4.43
N GLN A 73 -11.86 15.27 4.66
CA GLN A 73 -13.24 14.80 4.73
C GLN A 73 -13.70 14.18 3.40
N LEU A 74 -13.45 14.85 2.28
CA LEU A 74 -13.79 14.36 0.95
C LEU A 74 -13.03 13.06 0.63
N CYS A 75 -11.75 12.97 0.98
CA CYS A 75 -10.96 11.75 0.81
C CYS A 75 -11.53 10.59 1.65
N SER A 76 -11.89 10.84 2.91
CA SER A 76 -12.53 9.83 3.78
C SER A 76 -13.86 9.34 3.21
N GLN A 77 -14.72 10.25 2.73
CA GLN A 77 -15.99 9.90 2.08
C GLN A 77 -15.77 9.08 0.81
N ALA A 78 -14.74 9.42 0.02
CA ALA A 78 -14.36 8.71 -1.20
C ALA A 78 -13.57 7.41 -0.95
N ARG A 79 -13.22 7.13 0.32
CA ARG A 79 -12.32 6.06 0.76
C ARG A 79 -11.01 6.07 -0.03
N ALA A 80 -10.40 7.24 -0.04
CA ALA A 80 -9.14 7.51 -0.70
C ALA A 80 -8.14 8.03 0.32
N GLN A 81 -6.86 7.74 0.10
CA GLN A 81 -5.77 8.30 0.90
C GLN A 81 -5.33 9.65 0.34
N GLY A 82 -5.78 10.02 -0.86
CA GLY A 82 -5.43 11.27 -1.50
C GLY A 82 -5.94 11.38 -2.93
N VAL A 83 -5.37 12.33 -3.66
CA VAL A 83 -5.65 12.52 -5.09
C VAL A 83 -4.37 12.70 -5.89
N TRP A 84 -4.41 12.28 -7.15
CA TRP A 84 -3.34 12.51 -8.10
C TRP A 84 -3.93 12.69 -9.50
N ASN A 85 -3.58 13.78 -10.19
CA ASN A 85 -4.14 14.12 -11.50
C ASN A 85 -5.68 14.03 -11.58
N GLY A 86 -6.37 14.48 -10.52
CA GLY A 86 -7.84 14.43 -10.42
C GLY A 86 -8.43 13.04 -10.16
N GLN A 87 -7.60 12.04 -9.93
CA GLN A 87 -8.03 10.67 -9.60
C GLN A 87 -7.81 10.38 -8.11
N CYS A 88 -8.75 9.66 -7.50
CA CYS A 88 -8.58 9.19 -6.13
C CYS A 88 -7.49 8.13 -6.05
N VAL A 89 -6.56 8.32 -5.13
CA VAL A 89 -5.52 7.34 -4.81
C VAL A 89 -6.01 6.47 -3.66
N ARG A 90 -6.08 5.16 -3.89
CA ARG A 90 -6.54 4.16 -2.93
C ARG A 90 -5.45 3.13 -2.67
N SER A 91 -5.24 2.83 -1.40
CA SER A 91 -4.40 1.75 -0.92
C SER A 91 -5.26 0.81 -0.08
N ARG A 92 -5.14 -0.47 -0.39
CA ARG A 92 -5.85 -1.53 0.33
C ARG A 92 -5.42 -1.64 1.78
N LEU A 93 -4.22 -1.14 2.11
CA LEU A 93 -3.70 -1.11 3.47
C LEU A 93 -4.55 -0.26 4.42
N PHE A 94 -5.43 0.61 3.91
CA PHE A 94 -6.33 1.42 4.73
C PHE A 94 -7.79 0.99 4.61
N ASP A 95 -8.09 -0.06 3.84
CA ASP A 95 -9.45 -0.56 3.73
C ASP A 95 -9.86 -1.20 5.05
N ASN A 96 -10.96 -0.72 5.61
CA ASN A 96 -11.63 -1.39 6.72
C ASN A 96 -12.49 -2.53 6.16
N ALA A 97 -12.44 -3.71 6.78
CA ALA A 97 -13.22 -4.91 6.42
C ALA A 97 -14.74 -4.69 6.26
N GLN A 98 -15.25 -3.53 6.67
CA GLN A 98 -16.67 -3.25 6.81
C GLN A 98 -17.45 -3.16 5.49
N THR A 99 -16.82 -3.16 4.30
CA THR A 99 -17.58 -2.83 3.07
C THR A 99 -17.59 -3.85 1.94
N GLU A 100 -16.94 -4.99 2.09
CA GLU A 100 -17.02 -6.02 1.05
C GLU A 100 -17.46 -7.37 1.63
N VAL A 101 -18.31 -7.34 2.66
CA VAL A 101 -19.28 -8.43 2.78
C VAL A 101 -20.20 -8.23 1.60
N PHE A 102 -19.89 -8.92 0.51
CA PHE A 102 -20.74 -9.02 -0.67
C PHE A 102 -22.19 -9.18 -0.21
N GLU A 103 -22.98 -8.11 -0.31
CA GLU A 103 -24.38 -8.24 -0.67
C GLU A 103 -24.40 -8.74 -2.12
N SER A 104 -23.89 -9.95 -2.37
CA SER A 104 -24.35 -10.68 -3.52
C SER A 104 -25.77 -11.06 -3.17
N GLU A 105 -26.72 -10.21 -3.56
CA GLU A 105 -28.11 -10.59 -3.77
C GLU A 105 -28.15 -11.63 -4.90
N GLY A 106 -27.55 -12.79 -4.67
CA GLY A 106 -27.89 -14.00 -5.40
C GLY A 106 -29.28 -14.38 -4.94
N THR A 107 -30.29 -13.96 -5.68
CA THR A 107 -31.65 -14.46 -5.57
C THR A 107 -31.62 -15.92 -6.02
N VAL A 108 -31.22 -16.82 -5.10
CA VAL A 108 -31.43 -18.25 -5.25
C VAL A 108 -32.80 -18.53 -4.64
N ASP A 109 -33.80 -18.64 -5.51
CA ASP A 109 -35.14 -19.20 -5.27
C ASP A 109 -35.78 -18.90 -3.91
N GLY A 110 -36.31 -17.69 -3.76
CA GLY A 110 -37.52 -17.44 -2.97
C GLY A 110 -37.42 -17.60 -1.44
N GLN A 111 -36.25 -17.83 -0.86
CA GLN A 111 -36.06 -17.82 0.60
C GLN A 111 -34.93 -16.88 1.00
N SER A 112 -35.26 -15.60 1.16
CA SER A 112 -34.42 -14.64 1.89
C SER A 112 -34.36 -15.01 3.37
N ARG A 113 -33.54 -16.00 3.72
CA ARG A 113 -33.07 -16.18 5.09
C ARG A 113 -31.98 -15.14 5.33
N VAL A 114 -32.36 -14.07 6.02
CA VAL A 114 -31.42 -13.13 6.65
C VAL A 114 -30.49 -13.95 7.55
N ILE A 115 -29.27 -14.22 7.11
CA ILE A 115 -28.21 -14.80 7.94
C ILE A 115 -27.82 -13.71 8.95
N ARG A 116 -28.49 -13.70 10.10
CA ARG A 116 -28.19 -12.79 11.21
C ARG A 116 -26.80 -13.12 11.80
N SER A 117 -25.87 -12.19 11.57
CA SER A 117 -24.85 -11.66 12.51
C SER A 117 -23.81 -12.59 13.20
N GLY A 118 -23.72 -13.89 12.91
CA GLY A 118 -22.64 -14.76 13.42
C GLY A 118 -21.35 -14.81 12.57
N PRO A 119 -21.43 -15.17 11.27
CA PRO A 119 -20.23 -15.40 10.44
C PRO A 119 -19.48 -14.12 10.04
N ASN A 120 -20.15 -12.96 10.05
CA ASN A 120 -19.54 -11.69 9.64
C ASN A 120 -18.46 -11.20 10.63
N LEU A 121 -18.58 -11.51 11.92
CA LEU A 121 -17.58 -11.13 12.92
C LEU A 121 -16.28 -11.92 12.77
N VAL A 122 -16.37 -13.21 12.42
CA VAL A 122 -15.19 -14.06 12.20
C VAL A 122 -14.46 -13.66 10.93
N LEU A 123 -15.19 -13.38 9.84
CA LEU A 123 -14.61 -12.89 8.59
C LEU A 123 -13.96 -11.52 8.78
N LYS A 124 -14.63 -10.60 9.50
CA LYS A 124 -14.07 -9.29 9.83
C LYS A 124 -12.74 -9.41 10.59
N ARG A 125 -12.70 -10.23 11.65
CA ARG A 125 -11.46 -10.45 12.42
C ARG A 125 -10.32 -10.98 11.55
N LYS A 126 -10.60 -11.93 10.65
CA LYS A 126 -9.60 -12.48 9.72
C LYS A 126 -9.09 -11.42 8.73
N PHE A 127 -9.97 -10.57 8.22
CA PHE A 127 -9.57 -9.47 7.33
C PHE A 127 -8.73 -8.42 8.08
N ASP A 128 -9.12 -8.04 9.30
CA ASP A 128 -8.37 -7.10 10.14
C ASP A 128 -6.96 -7.65 10.45
N GLU A 129 -6.86 -8.96 10.67
CA GLU A 129 -5.58 -9.63 10.88
C GLU A 129 -4.71 -9.68 9.61
N GLU A 130 -5.27 -10.03 8.46
CA GLU A 130 -4.57 -9.99 7.18
C GLU A 130 -4.07 -8.57 6.87
N GLN A 131 -4.91 -7.55 7.07
CA GLN A 131 -4.54 -6.15 6.90
C GLN A 131 -3.40 -5.75 7.84
N THR A 132 -3.44 -6.19 9.10
CA THR A 132 -2.35 -5.95 10.06
C THR A 132 -1.06 -6.60 9.57
N ARG A 133 -1.11 -7.81 9.00
CA ARG A 133 0.06 -8.48 8.42
C ARG A 133 0.62 -7.72 7.21
N LEU A 134 -0.23 -7.29 6.28
CA LEU A 134 0.18 -6.51 5.10
C LEU A 134 0.77 -5.15 5.49
N ARG A 135 0.17 -4.45 6.46
CA ARG A 135 0.75 -3.23 7.04
C ARG A 135 2.10 -3.51 7.69
N GLY A 136 2.26 -4.65 8.36
CA GLY A 136 3.54 -5.09 8.90
C GLY A 136 4.62 -5.23 7.84
N VAL A 137 4.28 -5.83 6.70
CA VAL A 137 5.19 -5.95 5.55
C VAL A 137 5.53 -4.56 4.99
N ALA A 138 4.52 -3.71 4.78
CA ALA A 138 4.73 -2.36 4.29
C ALA A 138 5.62 -1.53 5.25
N GLY A 139 5.40 -1.63 6.57
CA GLY A 139 6.21 -0.96 7.58
C GLY A 139 7.66 -1.44 7.60
N TRP A 140 7.90 -2.73 7.39
CA TRP A 140 9.24 -3.27 7.22
C TRP A 140 9.91 -2.69 5.97
N LEU A 141 9.23 -2.72 4.81
CA LEU A 141 9.76 -2.18 3.55
C LEU A 141 10.10 -0.70 3.69
N MET A 142 9.19 0.10 4.26
CA MET A 142 9.37 1.54 4.48
C MET A 142 10.53 1.87 5.43
N THR A 143 11.05 0.90 6.18
CA THR A 143 12.20 1.09 7.10
C THR A 143 13.45 0.31 6.69
N ASN A 144 13.36 -0.52 5.65
CA ASN A 144 14.48 -1.30 5.16
C ASN A 144 15.34 -0.47 4.18
N PRO A 145 16.65 -0.30 4.44
CA PRO A 145 17.51 0.55 3.62
C PRO A 145 17.79 -0.02 2.22
N VAL A 146 17.72 -1.33 2.03
CA VAL A 146 17.91 -1.96 0.72
C VAL A 146 16.68 -1.68 -0.16
N TYR A 147 15.49 -1.86 0.38
CA TYR A 147 14.24 -1.49 -0.29
C TYR A 147 14.19 0.00 -0.65
N GLN A 148 14.53 0.88 0.30
CA GLN A 148 14.52 2.33 0.07
C GLN A 148 15.46 2.72 -1.09
N ARG A 149 16.66 2.12 -1.15
CA ARG A 149 17.60 2.35 -2.25
C ARG A 149 17.03 1.86 -3.59
N ASP A 150 16.57 0.62 -3.65
CA ASP A 150 15.98 0.05 -4.87
C ASP A 150 14.78 0.90 -5.36
N ARG A 151 13.97 1.41 -4.44
CA ARG A 151 12.85 2.30 -4.73
C ARG A 151 13.33 3.65 -5.25
N ASP A 152 14.34 4.25 -4.63
CA ASP A 152 14.88 5.54 -5.04
C ASP A 152 15.55 5.44 -6.43
N ASP A 153 16.18 4.31 -6.74
CA ASP A 153 16.71 4.02 -8.08
C ASP A 153 15.58 3.90 -9.12
N LEU A 154 14.47 3.23 -8.76
CA LEU A 154 13.27 3.16 -9.62
C LEU A 154 12.64 4.55 -9.81
N ARG A 155 12.59 5.37 -8.75
CA ARG A 155 12.10 6.76 -8.79
C ARG A 155 12.97 7.62 -9.70
N ALA A 156 14.30 7.54 -9.59
CA ALA A 156 15.21 8.26 -10.46
C ALA A 156 15.02 7.86 -11.93
N ALA A 157 14.82 6.56 -12.21
CA ALA A 157 14.50 6.08 -13.56
C ALA A 157 13.15 6.61 -14.08
N TYR A 158 12.15 6.76 -13.21
CA TYR A 158 10.86 7.37 -13.54
C TYR A 158 11.01 8.86 -13.84
N GLU A 159 11.72 9.62 -13.00
CA GLU A 159 11.93 11.06 -13.18
C GLU A 159 12.78 11.38 -14.41
N ALA A 160 13.67 10.47 -14.82
CA ALA A 160 14.44 10.58 -16.06
C ALA A 160 13.63 10.26 -17.33
N ALA A 161 12.46 9.64 -17.21
CA ALA A 161 11.58 9.36 -18.35
C ALA A 161 10.82 10.63 -18.79
N ALA A 162 10.48 10.73 -20.08
CA ALA A 162 9.68 11.85 -20.56
C ALA A 162 8.29 11.82 -19.90
N VAL A 163 7.70 12.99 -19.62
CA VAL A 163 6.41 13.14 -18.91
C VAL A 163 5.27 12.30 -19.52
N GLY A 164 5.30 12.05 -20.84
CA GLY A 164 4.32 11.21 -21.55
C GLY A 164 4.60 9.69 -21.51
N ASP A 165 5.80 9.29 -21.10
CA ASP A 165 6.23 7.89 -21.00
C ASP A 165 6.08 7.32 -19.58
N CYS A 166 5.83 8.20 -18.62
CA CYS A 166 5.64 7.87 -17.22
C CYS A 166 4.30 7.16 -16.96
N TYR A 167 4.34 6.17 -16.08
CA TYR A 167 3.15 5.46 -15.62
C TYR A 167 2.40 6.28 -14.55
N PRO A 168 1.07 6.22 -14.51
CA PRO A 168 0.32 6.92 -13.48
C PRO A 168 0.43 6.26 -12.10
N PHE A 169 0.33 7.07 -11.03
CA PHE A 169 0.03 6.56 -9.69
C PHE A 169 -1.48 6.27 -9.52
N PRO A 170 -1.87 5.24 -8.73
CA PRO A 170 -1.00 4.20 -8.18
C PRO A 170 -0.35 3.35 -9.29
N PHE A 171 0.92 2.97 -9.10
CA PHE A 171 1.62 2.05 -10.00
C PHE A 171 1.17 0.62 -9.72
N LEU A 172 0.20 0.12 -10.46
CA LEU A 172 -0.32 -1.24 -10.27
C LEU A 172 0.39 -2.24 -11.18
N ARG A 173 0.81 -3.37 -10.61
CA ARG A 173 1.54 -4.42 -11.32
C ARG A 173 0.84 -4.87 -12.60
N GLN A 174 -0.45 -5.19 -12.51
CA GLN A 174 -1.26 -5.65 -13.65
C GLN A 174 -1.28 -4.63 -14.79
N GLU A 175 -1.24 -3.34 -14.48
CA GLU A 175 -1.26 -2.30 -15.50
C GLU A 175 0.09 -2.19 -16.20
N VAL A 176 1.19 -2.28 -15.43
CA VAL A 176 2.54 -2.34 -15.98
C VAL A 176 2.72 -3.59 -16.86
N GLU A 177 2.22 -4.75 -16.41
CA GLU A 177 2.21 -6.00 -17.20
C GLU A 177 1.38 -5.89 -18.48
N SER A 178 0.16 -5.36 -18.38
CA SER A 178 -0.73 -5.20 -19.55
C SER A 178 -0.09 -4.31 -20.63
N MET A 179 0.71 -3.33 -20.23
CA MET A 179 1.39 -2.41 -21.13
C MET A 179 2.71 -2.99 -21.67
N SER A 180 3.42 -3.83 -20.90
CA SER A 180 4.62 -4.51 -21.40
C SER A 180 4.27 -5.56 -22.48
N ILE A 181 3.13 -6.25 -22.34
CA ILE A 181 2.65 -7.25 -23.31
C ILE A 181 2.15 -6.59 -24.61
N ARG A 182 1.54 -5.40 -24.53
CA ARG A 182 0.97 -4.69 -25.69
C ARG A 182 2.05 -3.96 -26.50
N ARG A 183 2.94 -4.72 -27.15
CA ARG A 183 3.79 -4.31 -28.30
C ARG A 183 4.34 -2.87 -28.25
N LEU A 184 4.87 -2.43 -27.11
CA LEU A 184 5.73 -1.25 -27.10
C LEU A 184 7.02 -1.63 -27.83
N GLN A 185 7.37 -0.88 -28.88
CA GLN A 185 8.71 -0.98 -29.48
C GLN A 185 9.76 -0.76 -28.37
N GLU A 186 10.93 -1.36 -28.52
CA GLU A 186 12.04 -1.16 -27.59
C GLU A 186 12.23 0.35 -27.35
N GLY A 187 12.27 0.76 -26.08
CA GLY A 187 12.30 2.18 -25.74
C GLY A 187 12.30 2.42 -24.23
N PRO A 188 12.42 3.70 -23.80
CA PRO A 188 12.51 4.09 -22.39
C PRO A 188 11.35 3.54 -21.55
N ARG A 189 10.12 3.61 -22.08
CA ARG A 189 8.92 3.12 -21.39
C ARG A 189 8.94 1.62 -21.12
N LYS A 190 9.40 0.80 -22.08
CA LYS A 190 9.53 -0.66 -21.91
C LYS A 190 10.60 -0.99 -20.86
N ARG A 191 11.76 -0.33 -20.93
CA ARG A 191 12.84 -0.51 -19.93
C ARG A 191 12.38 -0.12 -18.53
N PHE A 192 11.65 0.99 -18.40
CA PHE A 192 11.05 1.37 -17.12
C PHE A 192 10.04 0.32 -16.64
N ALA A 193 9.16 -0.17 -17.51
CA ALA A 193 8.19 -1.20 -17.15
C ALA A 193 8.88 -2.49 -16.67
N GLU A 194 9.92 -2.95 -17.37
CA GLU A 194 10.71 -4.11 -16.97
C GLU A 194 11.40 -3.89 -15.62
N HIS A 195 11.98 -2.70 -15.41
CA HIS A 195 12.59 -2.33 -14.13
C HIS A 195 11.55 -2.31 -12.99
N ALA A 196 10.39 -1.70 -13.22
CA ALA A 196 9.29 -1.64 -12.25
C ALA A 196 8.73 -3.05 -11.93
N LEU A 197 8.57 -3.92 -12.93
CA LEU A 197 8.14 -5.30 -12.73
C LEU A 197 9.19 -6.12 -12.00
N GLY A 198 10.47 -5.92 -12.30
CA GLY A 198 11.58 -6.53 -11.55
C GLY A 198 11.55 -6.12 -10.09
N PHE A 199 11.45 -4.82 -9.82
CA PHE A 199 11.31 -4.25 -8.47
C PHE A 199 10.10 -4.83 -7.72
N MET A 200 8.91 -4.79 -8.32
CA MET A 200 7.69 -5.33 -7.70
C MET A 200 7.77 -6.84 -7.47
N SER A 201 8.37 -7.60 -8.39
CA SER A 201 8.53 -9.05 -8.23
C SER A 201 9.52 -9.39 -7.12
N ARG A 202 10.65 -8.66 -7.04
CA ARG A 202 11.64 -8.83 -5.99
C ARG A 202 11.01 -8.64 -4.61
N TRP A 203 10.26 -7.55 -4.43
CA TRP A 203 9.70 -7.18 -3.13
C TRP A 203 8.28 -7.73 -2.88
N GLY A 204 7.78 -8.62 -3.74
CA GLY A 204 6.44 -9.21 -3.58
C GLY A 204 5.33 -8.18 -3.51
N LEU A 205 5.30 -7.23 -4.45
CA LEU A 205 4.34 -6.11 -4.48
C LEU A 205 3.29 -6.30 -5.58
N THR A 206 2.05 -5.94 -5.26
CA THR A 206 0.97 -5.72 -6.23
C THR A 206 1.00 -4.32 -6.83
N GLY A 207 1.72 -3.39 -6.19
CA GLY A 207 1.95 -2.06 -6.71
C GLY A 207 2.62 -1.10 -5.73
N LEU A 208 2.66 0.17 -6.11
CA LEU A 208 3.03 1.31 -5.28
C LEU A 208 1.90 2.34 -5.31
N THR A 209 1.31 2.66 -4.16
CA THR A 209 0.25 3.68 -4.09
C THR A 209 0.83 5.08 -4.28
N THR A 210 1.96 5.31 -3.63
CA THR A 210 2.89 6.42 -3.83
C THR A 210 4.30 5.84 -3.82
N TRP A 211 5.35 6.62 -4.09
CA TRP A 211 6.73 6.13 -3.91
C TRP A 211 6.94 5.54 -2.51
N ASP A 212 6.43 6.22 -1.50
CA ASP A 212 6.62 5.85 -0.11
C ASP A 212 5.63 4.81 0.42
N LEU A 213 4.60 4.43 -0.36
CA LEU A 213 3.51 3.59 0.10
C LEU A 213 3.43 2.29 -0.73
N PRO A 214 4.21 1.25 -0.37
CA PRO A 214 4.13 -0.04 -1.03
C PRO A 214 2.77 -0.70 -0.83
N ASP A 215 2.35 -1.52 -1.80
CA ASP A 215 1.18 -2.39 -1.71
C ASP A 215 1.65 -3.85 -1.81
N PRO A 216 1.93 -4.52 -0.66
CA PRO A 216 2.41 -5.90 -0.65
C PRO A 216 1.37 -6.89 -1.18
N GLU A 217 1.88 -7.91 -1.85
CA GLU A 217 1.08 -9.03 -2.32
C GLU A 217 0.49 -9.81 -1.15
N ARG A 218 -0.78 -10.20 -1.30
CA ARG A 218 -1.54 -10.98 -0.31
C ARG A 218 -1.41 -12.48 -0.57
N LEU A 219 -1.94 -13.28 0.34
CA LEU A 219 -2.20 -14.69 0.03
C LEU A 219 -3.14 -14.76 -1.17
N LEU A 220 -2.70 -15.42 -2.22
CA LEU A 220 -3.60 -15.75 -3.33
C LEU A 220 -4.24 -17.09 -3.00
N LEU A 221 -5.50 -17.01 -2.58
CA LEU A 221 -6.37 -18.18 -2.55
C LEU A 221 -6.65 -18.60 -4.00
N PRO A 222 -6.75 -19.91 -4.29
CA PRO A 222 -7.01 -20.36 -5.64
C PRO A 222 -8.31 -19.72 -6.13
N ASN A 223 -8.24 -19.11 -7.31
CA ASN A 223 -9.43 -18.64 -8.00
C ASN A 223 -10.32 -19.87 -8.25
N PRO A 224 -11.58 -19.91 -7.79
CA PRO A 224 -12.48 -21.04 -8.07
C PRO A 224 -12.91 -21.14 -9.54
N TYR A 225 -12.36 -20.31 -10.45
CA TYR A 225 -12.67 -20.28 -11.88
C TYR A 225 -11.51 -20.77 -12.78
N PRO A 226 -11.78 -21.30 -13.99
CA PRO A 226 -11.00 -22.36 -14.61
C PRO A 226 -9.69 -21.93 -15.30
N THR A 227 -8.65 -22.75 -15.10
CA THR A 227 -7.79 -23.39 -16.13
C THR A 227 -7.39 -22.63 -17.40
N ASN A 228 -6.72 -21.48 -17.30
CA ASN A 228 -5.99 -20.92 -18.46
C ASN A 228 -4.47 -20.84 -18.30
N TYR A 229 -3.89 -21.30 -17.19
CA TYR A 229 -2.45 -21.16 -16.90
C TYR A 229 -1.64 -22.46 -16.96
N GLY A 230 -2.06 -23.46 -17.75
CA GLY A 230 -1.22 -24.63 -18.07
C GLY A 230 -0.75 -25.47 -16.87
N VAL A 231 -1.28 -25.22 -15.66
CA VAL A 231 -1.12 -26.09 -14.50
C VAL A 231 -1.98 -27.32 -14.79
N PRO A 232 -1.44 -28.54 -14.75
CA PRO A 232 -2.23 -29.75 -14.90
C PRO A 232 -3.42 -29.69 -13.95
N ASP A 233 -4.62 -29.98 -14.45
CA ASP A 233 -5.81 -30.15 -13.63
C ASP A 233 -5.53 -31.23 -12.58
N THR A 234 -5.04 -30.82 -11.41
CA THR A 234 -5.11 -31.67 -10.25
C THR A 234 -6.56 -31.64 -9.83
N LEU A 235 -7.35 -32.58 -10.38
CA LEU A 235 -8.77 -32.84 -10.07
C LEU A 235 -9.04 -32.94 -8.56
N HIS A 236 -7.99 -33.06 -7.73
CA HIS A 236 -8.04 -33.12 -6.28
C HIS A 236 -6.93 -32.24 -5.66
N GLY A 237 -7.26 -31.04 -5.14
CA GLY A 237 -6.32 -30.22 -4.38
C GLY A 237 -6.68 -28.74 -4.28
N VAL A 238 -6.12 -28.05 -3.27
CA VAL A 238 -6.18 -26.59 -3.10
C VAL A 238 -4.76 -26.05 -3.25
N HIS A 239 -4.52 -25.22 -4.26
CA HIS A 239 -3.23 -24.55 -4.47
C HIS A 239 -3.25 -23.18 -3.82
N ILE A 240 -2.40 -22.95 -2.82
CA ILE A 240 -2.27 -21.66 -2.15
C ILE A 240 -0.90 -21.10 -2.49
N TYR A 241 -0.86 -19.87 -3.02
CA TYR A 241 0.38 -19.14 -3.16
C TYR A 241 0.62 -18.28 -1.92
N VAL A 242 1.76 -18.50 -1.29
CA VAL A 242 2.22 -17.80 -0.08
C VAL A 242 3.42 -16.94 -0.46
N PRO A 243 3.29 -15.60 -0.48
CA PRO A 243 4.43 -14.71 -0.75
C PRO A 243 5.58 -14.92 0.23
N VAL A 244 6.83 -14.64 -0.19
CA VAL A 244 8.04 -14.80 0.64
C VAL A 244 7.93 -14.03 1.96
N HIS A 245 7.36 -12.83 1.92
CA HIS A 245 7.19 -11.96 3.07
C HIS A 245 6.04 -12.32 4.00
N TYR A 246 5.13 -13.19 3.57
CA TYR A 246 3.87 -13.35 4.26
C TYR A 246 4.10 -13.97 5.65
N PRO A 247 3.69 -13.29 6.73
CA PRO A 247 3.95 -13.77 8.09
C PRO A 247 3.04 -14.96 8.42
N LEU A 248 3.67 -16.10 8.72
CA LEU A 248 3.00 -17.33 9.12
C LEU A 248 2.94 -17.44 10.65
N GLN A 249 1.73 -17.50 11.18
CA GLN A 249 1.48 -17.69 12.61
C GLN A 249 1.23 -19.16 12.91
N LYS A 250 1.63 -19.60 14.12
CA LYS A 250 1.53 -20.96 14.68
C LYS A 250 2.71 -21.89 14.35
N ASN A 251 2.91 -22.84 15.25
CA ASN A 251 3.91 -23.89 15.14
C ASN A 251 3.20 -25.14 14.64
N ASP A 252 3.23 -25.32 13.32
CA ASP A 252 2.68 -26.48 12.63
C ASP A 252 3.76 -26.99 11.65
N PRO A 253 3.96 -28.31 11.49
CA PRO A 253 5.00 -28.86 10.61
C PRO A 253 4.92 -28.35 9.17
N LEU A 254 3.71 -28.20 8.60
CA LEU A 254 3.53 -27.66 7.25
C LEU A 254 3.95 -26.19 7.19
N LEU A 255 3.58 -25.39 8.20
CA LEU A 255 3.98 -23.99 8.24
C LEU A 255 5.50 -23.83 8.36
N GLU A 256 6.16 -24.75 9.07
CA GLU A 256 7.62 -24.76 9.16
C GLU A 256 8.29 -25.10 7.84
N ASP A 257 7.74 -26.05 7.09
CA ASP A 257 8.21 -26.35 5.73
C ASP A 257 8.00 -25.15 4.77
N ILE A 258 6.88 -24.43 4.91
CA ILE A 258 6.64 -23.20 4.14
C ILE A 258 7.64 -22.12 4.54
N ARG A 259 7.94 -21.92 5.84
CA ARG A 259 8.98 -20.96 6.29
C ARG A 259 10.34 -21.28 5.69
N ARG A 260 10.79 -22.53 5.75
CA ARG A 260 12.04 -22.96 5.11
C ARG A 260 12.02 -22.76 3.60
N ALA A 261 10.87 -22.89 2.95
CA ALA A 261 10.72 -22.57 1.53
C ALA A 261 10.82 -21.05 1.27
N GLN A 262 10.21 -20.21 2.11
CA GLN A 262 10.31 -18.75 2.06
C GLN A 262 11.77 -18.29 2.27
N GLU A 263 12.48 -18.83 3.27
CA GLU A 263 13.89 -18.53 3.55
C GLU A 263 14.78 -18.88 2.35
N ARG A 264 14.62 -20.09 1.79
CA ARG A 264 15.35 -20.49 0.57
C ARG A 264 15.01 -19.60 -0.62
N ALA A 265 13.75 -19.17 -0.75
CA ALA A 265 13.35 -18.25 -1.80
C ALA A 265 13.94 -16.85 -1.59
N ALA A 266 14.03 -16.35 -0.35
CA ALA A 266 14.68 -15.08 -0.05
C ALA A 266 16.16 -15.10 -0.47
N VAL A 267 16.89 -16.15 -0.09
CA VAL A 267 18.30 -16.34 -0.49
C VAL A 267 18.45 -16.37 -2.01
N ARG A 268 17.61 -17.15 -2.71
CA ARG A 268 17.65 -17.25 -4.19
C ARG A 268 17.38 -15.91 -4.89
N ASN A 269 16.56 -15.04 -4.30
CA ASN A 269 16.20 -13.74 -4.86
C ASN A 269 17.07 -12.59 -4.32
N ALA A 270 18.16 -12.90 -3.61
CA ALA A 270 19.01 -11.91 -2.95
C ALA A 270 18.20 -10.91 -2.10
N LEU A 271 17.23 -11.45 -1.36
CA LEU A 271 16.43 -10.71 -0.38
C LEU A 271 17.06 -10.86 1.01
N PRO A 272 16.94 -9.85 1.87
CA PRO A 272 17.35 -9.97 3.27
C PRO A 272 16.65 -11.16 3.94
N PRO A 273 17.35 -12.01 4.71
CA PRO A 273 16.75 -13.17 5.37
C PRO A 273 15.54 -12.81 6.24
N GLU A 274 15.53 -11.61 6.84
CA GLU A 274 14.46 -11.12 7.71
C GLU A 274 13.18 -10.77 6.96
N PHE A 275 13.27 -10.65 5.63
CA PHE A 275 12.11 -10.51 4.79
C PHE A 275 11.32 -11.82 4.69
N ALA A 276 11.95 -12.98 4.88
CA ALA A 276 11.24 -14.26 4.88
C ALA A 276 10.35 -14.37 6.14
N GLY A 277 9.04 -14.40 5.94
CA GLY A 277 8.07 -14.58 7.03
C GLY A 277 8.21 -13.54 8.15
N ILE A 278 8.05 -12.26 7.80
CA ILE A 278 8.29 -11.09 8.67
C ILE A 278 7.75 -11.31 10.09
N ARG A 279 8.68 -11.31 11.06
CA ARG A 279 8.36 -11.42 12.49
C ARG A 279 7.83 -10.08 13.02
N HIS A 280 7.08 -10.10 14.12
CA HIS A 280 6.55 -8.89 14.77
C HIS A 280 5.72 -7.97 13.85
N HIS A 281 5.00 -8.53 12.87
CA HIS A 281 4.18 -7.78 11.92
C HIS A 281 3.22 -6.77 12.57
N GLY A 282 2.73 -7.03 13.79
CA GLY A 282 1.92 -6.06 14.55
C GLY A 282 2.68 -4.77 14.91
N GLN A 283 3.90 -4.87 15.42
CA GLN A 283 4.74 -3.67 15.71
C GLN A 283 5.12 -2.96 14.41
N LEU A 284 5.44 -3.72 13.36
CA LEU A 284 5.76 -3.14 12.06
C LEU A 284 4.55 -2.46 11.41
N ALA A 285 3.33 -2.93 11.68
CA ALA A 285 2.10 -2.27 11.26
C ALA A 285 1.91 -0.93 12.00
N THR A 286 2.29 -0.85 13.28
CA THR A 286 2.34 0.43 13.99
C THR A 286 3.38 1.37 13.38
N ILE A 287 4.58 0.87 13.08
CA ILE A 287 5.64 1.62 12.39
C ILE A 287 5.13 2.16 11.05
N PHE A 288 4.43 1.36 10.26
CA PHE A 288 3.79 1.77 9.01
C PHE A 288 2.91 3.01 9.21
N LEU A 289 2.00 3.00 10.19
CA LEU A 289 1.10 4.12 10.46
C LEU A 289 1.87 5.38 10.91
N ILE A 290 2.90 5.21 11.73
CA ILE A 290 3.78 6.29 12.19
C ILE A 290 4.50 6.94 11.01
N VAL A 291 5.13 6.13 10.13
CA VAL A 291 5.87 6.64 8.97
C VAL A 291 4.92 7.32 7.98
N TYR A 292 3.76 6.72 7.70
CA TYR A 292 2.74 7.29 6.81
C TYR A 292 2.28 8.68 7.27
N VAL A 293 1.85 8.82 8.53
CA VAL A 293 1.42 10.13 9.07
C VAL A 293 2.58 11.13 9.06
N GLY A 294 3.78 10.68 9.40
CA GLY A 294 4.97 11.52 9.35
C GLY A 294 5.25 12.07 7.95
N GLN A 295 5.11 11.25 6.91
CA GLN A 295 5.28 11.66 5.51
C GLN A 295 4.19 12.64 5.07
N VAL A 296 2.93 12.34 5.36
CA VAL A 296 1.81 13.22 5.01
C VAL A 296 1.98 14.59 5.65
N LEU A 297 2.35 14.66 6.93
CA LEU A 297 2.57 15.94 7.62
C LEU A 297 3.79 16.68 7.09
N LYS A 298 4.91 16.00 6.81
CA LYS A 298 6.12 16.62 6.24
C LYS A 298 5.86 17.22 4.86
N SER A 299 5.03 16.58 4.04
CA SER A 299 4.68 17.08 2.70
C SER A 299 4.02 18.46 2.70
N ARG A 300 3.49 18.92 3.85
CA ARG A 300 2.90 20.27 4.02
C ARG A 300 3.92 21.36 4.32
N PHE A 301 5.17 20.99 4.57
CA PHE A 301 6.24 21.91 4.96
C PHE A 301 7.52 21.63 4.15
N PRO A 302 7.47 21.75 2.80
CA PRO A 302 8.61 21.41 1.94
C PRO A 302 9.83 22.29 2.19
N ASP A 303 9.64 23.58 2.51
CA ASP A 303 10.74 24.55 2.65
C ASP A 303 11.40 24.52 4.04
N ALA A 304 10.60 24.41 5.11
CA ALA A 304 11.08 24.44 6.48
C ALA A 304 10.10 23.81 7.46
N LEU A 305 10.61 22.93 8.33
CA LEU A 305 9.81 22.33 9.40
C LEU A 305 9.54 23.34 10.54
N PRO A 306 8.28 23.52 10.97
CA PRO A 306 7.94 24.39 12.10
C PRO A 306 8.70 24.06 13.38
N ARG A 307 8.93 25.07 14.23
CA ARG A 307 9.52 24.84 15.56
C ARG A 307 8.66 23.85 16.36
N GLY A 308 9.32 22.82 16.90
CA GLY A 308 8.68 21.74 17.64
C GLY A 308 8.01 20.68 16.77
N PHE A 309 8.25 20.67 15.44
CA PHE A 309 7.69 19.72 14.48
C PHE A 309 7.62 18.29 14.99
N VAL A 310 8.77 17.77 15.44
CA VAL A 310 8.89 16.38 15.89
C VAL A 310 7.91 16.05 17.01
N LYS A 311 7.82 16.90 18.05
CA LYS A 311 6.98 16.61 19.23
C LYS A 311 5.49 16.55 18.88
N TRP A 312 5.00 17.48 18.07
CA TRP A 312 3.58 17.47 17.73
C TRP A 312 3.28 16.43 16.65
N MET A 313 4.21 16.14 15.73
CA MET A 313 4.08 15.01 14.81
C MET A 313 3.97 13.69 15.57
N GLU A 314 4.77 13.49 16.62
CA GLU A 314 4.67 12.32 17.52
C GLU A 314 3.31 12.24 18.22
N SER A 315 2.71 13.38 18.60
CA SER A 315 1.34 13.45 19.13
C SER A 315 0.31 12.99 18.09
N CYS A 316 0.39 13.52 16.86
CA CYS A 316 -0.47 13.11 15.74
C CYS A 316 -0.35 11.60 15.45
N GLN A 317 0.88 11.08 15.42
CA GLN A 317 1.16 9.67 15.19
C GLN A 317 0.64 8.78 16.32
N SER A 318 0.80 9.21 17.57
CA SER A 318 0.26 8.53 18.76
C SER A 318 -1.25 8.39 18.67
N ARG A 319 -1.94 9.49 18.34
CA ARG A 319 -3.39 9.53 18.16
C ARG A 319 -3.87 8.62 17.03
N PHE A 320 -3.24 8.69 15.86
CA PHE A 320 -3.65 7.91 14.69
C PHE A 320 -3.38 6.41 14.86
N SER A 321 -2.25 6.04 15.43
CA SER A 321 -1.86 4.64 15.62
C SER A 321 -2.44 3.99 16.88
N GLY A 322 -3.07 4.77 17.77
CA GLY A 322 -3.51 4.30 19.09
C GLY A 322 -2.36 3.90 20.02
N THR A 323 -1.11 4.28 19.70
CA THR A 323 0.09 3.94 20.46
C THR A 323 0.47 5.09 21.39
N SER A 324 1.05 4.81 22.57
CA SER A 324 1.45 5.86 23.50
C SER A 324 2.55 6.77 22.92
N LEU A 325 2.54 8.06 23.31
CA LEU A 325 3.53 9.04 22.84
C LEU A 325 4.98 8.59 23.12
N GLU A 326 5.24 8.04 24.30
CA GLU A 326 6.55 7.48 24.67
C GLU A 326 6.99 6.37 23.72
N ARG A 327 6.06 5.45 23.39
CA ARG A 327 6.36 4.35 22.47
C ARG A 327 6.58 4.85 21.05
N VAL A 328 5.86 5.86 20.57
CA VAL A 328 6.14 6.51 19.28
C VAL A 328 7.56 7.08 19.24
N GLY A 329 7.99 7.79 20.29
CA GLY A 329 9.35 8.31 20.41
C GLY A 329 10.42 7.20 20.42
N ALA A 330 10.15 6.08 21.11
CA ALA A 330 11.02 4.91 21.08
C ALA A 330 11.13 4.30 19.67
N LEU A 331 9.99 4.12 18.98
CA LEU A 331 9.95 3.59 17.61
C LEU A 331 10.69 4.52 16.61
N HIS A 332 10.58 5.84 16.74
CA HIS A 332 11.39 6.77 15.94
C HIS A 332 12.89 6.57 16.15
N LYS A 333 13.32 6.39 17.40
CA LYS A 333 14.73 6.12 17.72
C LYS A 333 15.18 4.79 17.09
N GLU A 334 14.36 3.76 17.16
CA GLU A 334 14.59 2.46 16.51
C GLU A 334 14.74 2.63 14.98
N ILE A 335 13.76 3.25 14.31
CA ILE A 335 13.77 3.50 12.86
C ILE A 335 15.04 4.27 12.45
N LYS A 336 15.40 5.31 13.20
CA LYS A 336 16.61 6.11 12.93
C LYS A 336 17.89 5.28 13.08
N ASN A 337 17.93 4.35 14.03
CA ASN A 337 19.07 3.48 14.23
C ASN A 337 19.17 2.42 13.12
N LEU A 338 18.03 1.93 12.62
CA LEU A 338 17.99 1.01 11.47
C LEU A 338 18.62 1.64 10.23
N GLY A 339 18.34 2.92 9.96
CA GLY A 339 18.95 3.64 8.83
C GLY A 339 20.45 3.94 8.99
N ARG A 340 21.03 3.80 10.20
CA ARG A 340 22.44 4.10 10.48
C ARG A 340 23.34 2.87 10.47
N LYS A 341 22.79 1.70 10.81
CA LYS A 341 23.55 0.46 10.70
C LYS A 341 23.87 0.25 9.22
N LYS A 342 25.16 0.14 8.88
CA LYS A 342 25.53 -0.43 7.58
C LYS A 342 24.90 -1.82 7.56
N TYR A 343 24.13 -2.10 6.52
CA TYR A 343 23.60 -3.44 6.31
C TYR A 343 24.77 -4.41 6.26
N ASP A 344 24.92 -5.17 7.32
CA ASP A 344 25.80 -6.32 7.40
C ASP A 344 24.92 -7.54 7.15
N PRO A 345 25.09 -8.28 6.05
CA PRO A 345 24.27 -9.46 5.75
C PRO A 345 24.34 -10.54 6.83
N ASP A 346 25.32 -10.46 7.75
CA ASP A 346 25.48 -11.38 8.88
C ASP A 346 24.87 -10.84 10.21
N ASP A 347 24.48 -9.56 10.29
CA ASP A 347 23.83 -8.95 11.47
C ASP A 347 22.31 -9.15 11.38
N VAL A 348 21.84 -10.35 11.75
CA VAL A 348 20.41 -10.69 11.87
C VAL A 348 19.71 -9.59 12.66
N TYR A 349 18.72 -8.89 12.07
CA TYR A 349 18.01 -7.78 12.74
C TYR A 349 17.74 -8.11 14.21
N PRO A 350 18.40 -7.45 15.17
CA PRO A 350 18.06 -7.59 16.57
C PRO A 350 16.89 -6.66 16.83
N LEU A 351 15.73 -6.97 16.26
CA LEU A 351 14.50 -6.74 17.01
C LEU A 351 14.59 -7.77 18.12
N THR A 352 15.24 -7.39 19.24
CA THR A 352 15.41 -8.20 20.45
C THR A 352 14.10 -8.91 20.80
N GLU A 353 14.13 -10.06 21.45
CA GLU A 353 12.90 -10.72 21.91
C GLU A 353 12.01 -9.70 22.68
N TRP A 354 10.86 -9.32 22.11
CA TRP A 354 9.92 -8.30 22.63
C TRP A 354 8.60 -8.95 23.02
#